data_AF-A0A3Q1CMC5-F1
#
_entry.id   AF-A0A3Q1CMC5-F1
#
_cell.length_a   1.000
_cell.length_b   1.000
_cell.length_c   1.000
_cell.angle_alpha   90.00
_cell.angle_beta   90.00
_cell.angle_gamma   90.00
#
_symmetry.space_group_name_H-M   'P 1'
#
loop_
_entity.id
_entity.type
_entity.pdbx_description
1 polymer ?
#
loop_
_entity_poly.entity_id
_entity_poly.type
_entity_poly.pdbx_seq_one_letter_code
_entity_poly.pdbx_strand_id
1 'polypeptide(L)'
;TPLETRLQEVRMAVADGAAEIDIVINRTLALTGQWEAMYDEIRQFREACGDAHMKTILAIGELGTFTNVYKASMVAMMAGSDFIKTSTGKEAVNATYPVAIVMMRAIRDYFLYTGYKVGFKPAGGIRTAQESLVWLNLVKEELGNDWLCPHLFRLGASSLLADIERQVRTHACCKVLCTYSAPHPH
;
A
#
# COMPACT_ATOMS: atom_id res chain seq x y z
N THR A 1 17.05 9.79 -10.24
CA THR A 1 17.61 10.95 -9.52
C THR A 1 18.65 10.45 -8.52
N PRO A 2 19.74 11.20 -8.28
CA PRO A 2 20.72 10.86 -7.26
C PRO A 2 20.06 10.67 -5.88
N LEU A 3 20.63 9.80 -5.05
CA LEU A 3 20.10 9.53 -3.71
C LEU A 3 20.06 10.79 -2.85
N GLU A 4 21.14 11.58 -2.86
CA GLU A 4 21.25 12.81 -2.07
C GLU A 4 20.10 13.79 -2.34
N THR A 5 19.74 13.99 -3.60
CA THR A 5 18.60 14.84 -3.99
C THR A 5 17.29 14.31 -3.42
N ARG A 6 17.03 12.99 -3.54
CA ARG A 6 15.81 12.38 -2.99
C ARG A 6 15.73 12.47 -1.46
N LEU A 7 16.87 12.30 -0.77
CA LEU A 7 16.93 12.47 0.69
C LEU A 7 16.64 13.92 1.10
N GLN A 8 17.13 14.89 0.32
CA GLN A 8 16.85 16.29 0.58
C GLN A 8 15.37 16.64 0.34
N GLU A 9 14.75 16.11 -0.71
CA GLU A 9 13.31 16.24 -0.96
C GLU A 9 12.48 15.70 0.22
N VAL A 10 12.87 14.54 0.78
CA VAL A 10 12.21 13.97 1.96
C VAL A 10 12.36 14.89 3.18
N ARG A 11 13.58 15.37 3.47
CA ARG A 11 13.81 16.29 4.59
C ARG A 11 12.99 17.58 4.46
N MET A 12 12.91 18.14 3.25
CA MET A 12 12.09 19.31 2.98
C MET A 12 10.61 19.03 3.18
N ALA A 13 10.09 17.92 2.63
CA ALA A 13 8.69 17.56 2.81
C ALA A 13 8.31 17.38 4.29
N VAL A 14 9.18 16.77 5.09
CA VAL A 14 8.98 16.64 6.54
C VAL A 14 9.03 18.01 7.23
N ALA A 15 9.98 18.88 6.89
CA ALA A 15 10.08 20.24 7.42
C ALA A 15 8.84 21.09 7.09
N ASP A 16 8.23 20.85 5.92
CA ASP A 16 6.99 21.47 5.48
C ASP A 16 5.73 20.85 6.14
N GLY A 17 5.90 19.86 7.02
CA GLY A 17 4.84 19.27 7.85
C GLY A 17 4.22 17.98 7.30
N ALA A 18 4.84 17.31 6.32
CA ALA A 18 4.35 16.03 5.84
C ALA A 18 4.45 14.96 6.93
N ALA A 19 3.29 14.45 7.39
CA ALA A 19 3.21 13.35 8.36
C ALA A 19 3.46 11.97 7.74
N GLU A 20 3.47 11.88 6.41
CA GLU A 20 3.61 10.64 5.66
C GLU A 20 4.48 10.86 4.43
N ILE A 21 5.45 9.97 4.20
CA ILE A 21 6.37 10.00 3.06
C ILE A 21 6.27 8.67 2.30
N ASP A 22 6.01 8.74 0.99
CA ASP A 22 6.05 7.58 0.11
C ASP A 22 7.35 7.63 -0.72
N ILE A 23 8.32 6.75 -0.45
CA ILE A 23 9.58 6.65 -1.21
C ILE A 23 9.48 5.56 -2.29
N VAL A 24 10.36 5.59 -3.30
CA VAL A 24 10.47 4.54 -4.32
C VAL A 24 11.86 3.90 -4.26
N ILE A 25 11.91 2.57 -4.25
CA ILE A 25 13.18 1.83 -4.24
C ILE A 25 13.96 2.04 -5.53
N ASN A 26 15.28 1.88 -5.44
CA ASN A 26 16.12 1.70 -6.61
C ASN A 26 15.95 0.27 -7.17
N ARG A 27 15.10 0.14 -8.18
CA ARG A 27 14.73 -1.14 -8.82
C ARG A 27 15.95 -1.89 -9.37
N THR A 28 16.97 -1.18 -9.84
CA THR A 28 18.19 -1.78 -10.37
C THR A 28 18.90 -2.61 -9.31
N LEU A 29 18.92 -2.15 -8.05
CA LEU A 29 19.51 -2.91 -6.95
C LEU A 29 18.75 -4.22 -6.72
N ALA A 30 17.41 -4.18 -6.71
CA ALA A 30 16.60 -5.38 -6.57
C ALA A 30 16.78 -6.36 -7.76
N LEU A 31 16.80 -5.84 -8.99
CA LEU A 31 16.97 -6.65 -10.21
C LEU A 31 18.36 -7.29 -10.31
N THR A 32 19.37 -6.65 -9.74
CA THR A 32 20.77 -7.15 -9.71
C THR A 32 21.12 -7.88 -8.41
N GLY A 33 20.16 -8.06 -7.50
CA GLY A 33 20.35 -8.78 -6.25
C GLY A 33 21.22 -8.05 -5.20
N GLN A 34 21.41 -6.74 -5.33
CA GLN A 34 22.16 -5.89 -4.40
C GLN A 34 21.30 -5.49 -3.19
N TRP A 35 20.90 -6.49 -2.39
CA TRP A 35 19.95 -6.32 -1.29
C TRP A 35 20.48 -5.46 -0.13
N GLU A 36 21.77 -5.56 0.20
CA GLU A 36 22.42 -4.75 1.23
C GLU A 36 22.43 -3.26 0.84
N ALA A 37 22.86 -2.95 -0.38
CA ALA A 37 22.82 -1.57 -0.88
C ALA A 37 21.40 -1.00 -0.89
N MET A 38 20.39 -1.81 -1.21
CA MET A 38 19.00 -1.37 -1.14
C MET A 38 18.52 -1.15 0.29
N TYR A 39 18.95 -2.00 1.23
CA TYR A 39 18.70 -1.84 2.66
C TYR A 39 19.26 -0.50 3.15
N ASP A 40 20.54 -0.23 2.85
CA ASP A 40 21.22 1.01 3.27
C ASP A 40 20.57 2.25 2.65
N GLU A 41 20.12 2.16 1.39
CA GLU A 41 19.40 3.25 0.72
C GLU A 41 18.05 3.53 1.42
N ILE A 42 17.26 2.49 1.72
CA ILE A 42 15.96 2.65 2.40
C ILE A 42 16.14 3.13 3.84
N ARG A 43 17.19 2.66 4.53
CA ARG A 43 17.50 3.11 5.89
C ARG A 43 17.82 4.60 5.94
N GLN A 44 18.57 5.12 4.96
CA GLN A 44 18.82 6.57 4.87
C GLN A 44 17.52 7.35 4.67
N PHE A 45 16.57 6.82 3.89
CA PHE A 45 15.24 7.43 3.78
C PHE A 45 14.48 7.39 5.12
N ARG A 46 14.54 6.27 5.85
CA ARG A 46 13.92 6.15 7.17
C ARG A 46 14.47 7.20 8.14
N GLU A 47 15.78 7.39 8.16
CA GLU A 47 16.44 8.41 8.97
C GLU A 47 16.01 9.82 8.54
N ALA A 48 15.94 10.09 7.22
CA ALA A 48 15.49 11.37 6.69
C ALA A 48 14.01 11.68 6.99
N CYS A 49 13.16 10.65 7.18
CA CYS A 49 11.75 10.82 7.49
C CYS A 49 11.50 11.29 8.94
N GLY A 50 12.45 11.11 9.87
CA GLY A 50 12.23 11.42 11.29
C GLY A 50 11.01 10.66 11.83
N ASP A 51 10.04 11.39 12.39
CA ASP A 51 8.78 10.83 12.92
C ASP A 51 7.71 10.56 11.85
N ALA A 52 7.90 11.02 10.61
CA ALA A 52 6.90 10.85 9.55
C ALA A 52 6.76 9.37 9.16
N HIS A 53 5.53 8.91 8.94
CA HIS A 53 5.27 7.54 8.54
C HIS A 53 5.81 7.27 7.12
N MET A 54 6.71 6.30 6.99
CA MET A 54 7.37 5.98 5.71
C MET A 54 6.68 4.79 5.02
N LYS A 55 6.40 4.94 3.74
CA LYS A 55 5.89 3.87 2.88
C LYS A 55 6.85 3.63 1.73
N THR A 56 7.32 2.40 1.60
CA THR A 56 8.24 2.04 0.53
C THR A 56 7.47 1.47 -0.66
N ILE A 57 7.53 2.18 -1.78
CA ILE A 57 7.00 1.74 -3.07
C ILE A 57 8.00 0.81 -3.73
N LEU A 58 7.59 -0.45 -3.96
CA LEU A 58 8.44 -1.45 -4.59
C LEU A 58 8.43 -1.38 -6.13
N ALA A 59 7.46 -0.68 -6.72
CA ALA A 59 7.24 -0.62 -8.16
C ALA A 59 7.19 -2.01 -8.80
N ILE A 60 6.29 -2.83 -8.27
CA ILE A 60 6.24 -4.27 -8.48
C ILE A 60 6.19 -4.73 -9.95
N GLY A 61 5.63 -3.92 -10.85
CA GLY A 61 5.54 -4.23 -12.27
C GLY A 61 6.90 -4.33 -12.98
N GLU A 62 7.95 -3.82 -12.34
CA GLU A 62 9.30 -3.74 -12.88
C GLU A 62 10.29 -4.67 -12.17
N LEU A 63 9.84 -5.48 -11.20
CA LEU A 63 10.73 -6.35 -10.41
C LEU A 63 10.97 -7.74 -11.03
N GLY A 64 10.25 -8.07 -12.12
CA GLY A 64 10.44 -9.27 -12.93
C GLY A 64 9.91 -10.56 -12.30
N THR A 65 10.37 -10.92 -11.10
CA THR A 65 10.02 -12.20 -10.45
C THR A 65 9.36 -12.01 -9.10
N PHE A 66 8.52 -12.97 -8.68
CA PHE A 66 7.97 -13.00 -7.33
C PHE A 66 9.04 -13.10 -6.25
N THR A 67 10.17 -13.76 -6.53
CA THR A 67 11.32 -13.80 -5.62
C THR A 67 11.87 -12.41 -5.33
N ASN A 68 12.02 -11.57 -6.37
CA ASN A 68 12.49 -10.19 -6.18
C ASN A 68 11.47 -9.36 -5.41
N VAL A 69 10.17 -9.52 -5.68
CA VAL A 69 9.12 -8.83 -4.91
C VAL A 69 9.19 -9.20 -3.43
N TYR A 70 9.28 -10.50 -3.12
CA TYR A 70 9.36 -10.97 -1.74
C TYR A 70 10.59 -10.40 -1.03
N LYS A 71 11.78 -10.53 -1.64
CA LYS A 71 13.03 -10.01 -1.08
C LYS A 71 12.99 -8.49 -0.90
N ALA A 72 12.47 -7.76 -1.88
CA ALA A 72 12.33 -6.30 -1.77
C ALA A 72 11.36 -5.89 -0.67
N SER A 73 10.27 -6.64 -0.49
CA SER A 73 9.33 -6.45 0.63
C SER A 73 10.04 -6.63 1.97
N MET A 74 10.77 -7.74 2.15
CA MET A 74 11.52 -8.02 3.37
C MET A 74 12.57 -6.95 3.66
N VAL A 75 13.37 -6.56 2.66
CA VAL A 75 14.40 -5.53 2.83
C VAL A 75 13.80 -4.19 3.22
N ALA A 76 12.70 -3.78 2.59
CA ALA A 76 12.02 -2.54 2.93
C ALA A 76 11.54 -2.54 4.40
N MET A 77 10.95 -3.65 4.86
CA MET A 77 10.50 -3.78 6.25
C MET A 77 11.67 -3.80 7.24
N MET A 78 12.73 -4.56 6.95
CA MET A 78 13.93 -4.60 7.78
C MET A 78 14.60 -3.22 7.88
N ALA A 79 14.55 -2.41 6.83
CA ALA A 79 15.10 -1.05 6.80
C ALA A 79 14.20 0.00 7.50
N GLY A 80 13.07 -0.41 8.09
CA GLY A 80 12.21 0.44 8.90
C GLY A 80 11.02 1.05 8.16
N SER A 81 10.57 0.45 7.06
CA SER A 81 9.36 0.89 6.38
C SER A 81 8.10 0.53 7.18
N ASP A 82 7.24 1.51 7.43
CA ASP A 82 5.99 1.30 8.16
C ASP A 82 4.90 0.68 7.29
N PHE A 83 4.96 0.95 5.98
CA PHE A 83 4.15 0.31 4.96
C PHE A 83 5.00 -0.15 3.80
N ILE A 84 4.60 -1.24 3.15
CA ILE A 84 5.02 -1.53 1.77
C ILE A 84 3.88 -1.25 0.81
N LYS A 85 4.21 -0.59 -0.31
CA LYS A 85 3.28 -0.10 -1.32
C LYS A 85 3.62 -0.72 -2.68
N THR A 86 2.60 -1.12 -3.45
CA THR A 86 2.81 -1.84 -4.70
C THR A 86 3.50 -0.99 -5.78
N SER A 87 2.95 0.19 -6.07
CA SER A 87 3.40 1.05 -7.19
C SER A 87 3.12 2.53 -6.89
N THR A 88 3.63 3.44 -7.74
CA THR A 88 3.31 4.87 -7.62
C THR A 88 1.90 5.19 -8.09
N GLY A 89 1.30 4.32 -8.91
CA GLY A 89 0.01 4.54 -9.58
C GLY A 89 0.16 5.14 -10.98
N LYS A 90 1.40 5.32 -11.45
CA LYS A 90 1.73 5.93 -12.74
C LYS A 90 2.37 4.94 -13.72
N GLU A 91 2.71 3.74 -13.25
CA GLU A 91 3.30 2.67 -14.05
C GLU A 91 2.26 2.01 -14.97
N ALA A 92 2.72 1.31 -16.01
CA ALA A 92 1.83 0.51 -16.87
C ALA A 92 1.21 -0.67 -16.10
N VAL A 93 1.99 -1.31 -15.24
CA VAL A 93 1.55 -2.39 -14.35
C VAL A 93 1.61 -1.89 -12.91
N ASN A 94 0.43 -1.81 -12.28
CA ASN A 94 0.25 -1.35 -10.90
C ASN A 94 -0.04 -2.53 -9.96
N ALA A 95 -0.85 -2.33 -8.92
CA ALA A 95 -1.29 -3.40 -8.04
C ALA A 95 -1.94 -4.56 -8.84
N THR A 96 -1.43 -5.77 -8.64
CA THR A 96 -2.02 -7.01 -9.14
C THR A 96 -2.17 -8.00 -8.00
N TYR A 97 -3.21 -8.83 -8.02
CA TYR A 97 -3.49 -9.76 -6.93
C TYR A 97 -2.36 -10.78 -6.68
N PRO A 98 -1.76 -11.42 -7.72
CA PRO A 98 -0.69 -12.39 -7.48
C PRO A 98 0.52 -11.78 -6.77
N VAL A 99 0.92 -10.56 -7.18
CA VAL A 99 2.08 -9.90 -6.57
C VAL A 99 1.75 -9.38 -5.18
N ALA A 100 0.53 -8.90 -4.96
CA ALA A 100 0.09 -8.50 -3.63
C ALA A 100 0.11 -9.65 -2.63
N ILE A 101 -0.30 -10.86 -3.03
CA ILE A 101 -0.23 -12.04 -2.18
C ILE A 101 1.23 -12.30 -1.75
N VAL A 102 2.19 -12.15 -2.66
CA VAL A 102 3.62 -12.28 -2.32
C VAL A 102 4.05 -11.23 -1.28
N MET A 103 3.64 -9.98 -1.45
CA MET A 103 3.95 -8.90 -0.50
C MET A 103 3.28 -9.14 0.87
N MET A 104 2.02 -9.56 0.90
CA MET A 104 1.30 -9.88 2.14
C MET A 104 1.92 -11.08 2.86
N ARG A 105 2.36 -12.10 2.13
CA ARG A 105 3.11 -13.21 2.73
C ARG A 105 4.43 -12.77 3.32
N ALA A 106 5.16 -11.87 2.66
CA ALA A 106 6.35 -11.27 3.25
C ALA A 106 6.03 -10.53 4.56
N ILE A 107 4.95 -9.72 4.59
CA ILE A 107 4.50 -9.04 5.82
C ILE A 107 4.18 -10.06 6.93
N ARG A 108 3.44 -11.12 6.61
CA ARG A 108 3.11 -12.19 7.56
C ARG A 108 4.38 -12.81 8.13
N ASP A 109 5.30 -13.22 7.27
CA ASP A 109 6.55 -13.85 7.68
C ASP A 109 7.37 -12.90 8.55
N TYR A 110 7.50 -11.63 8.16
CA TYR A 110 8.18 -10.60 8.94
C TYR A 110 7.55 -10.43 10.34
N PHE A 111 6.22 -10.39 10.42
CA PHE A 111 5.51 -10.32 11.70
C PHE A 111 5.78 -11.58 12.55
N LEU A 112 5.75 -12.77 11.97
CA LEU A 112 6.03 -14.02 12.68
C LEU A 112 7.47 -14.07 13.22
N TYR A 113 8.44 -13.50 12.50
CA TYR A 113 9.84 -13.47 12.94
C TYR A 113 10.13 -12.39 13.97
N THR A 114 9.45 -11.25 13.91
CA THR A 114 9.88 -10.03 14.64
C THR A 114 8.84 -9.50 15.62
N GLY A 115 7.57 -9.87 15.48
CA GLY A 115 6.45 -9.29 16.22
C GLY A 115 6.00 -7.91 15.72
N TYR A 116 6.67 -7.32 14.74
CA TYR A 116 6.32 -5.99 14.22
C TYR A 116 5.29 -6.08 13.08
N LYS A 117 4.22 -5.29 13.19
CA LYS A 117 3.18 -5.19 12.15
C LYS A 117 3.54 -4.07 11.17
N VAL A 118 3.68 -4.44 9.89
CA VAL A 118 3.87 -3.50 8.79
C VAL A 118 2.59 -3.41 7.96
N GLY A 119 2.23 -2.22 7.52
CA GLY A 119 1.05 -1.98 6.72
C GLY A 119 1.22 -2.36 5.24
N PHE A 120 0.10 -2.66 4.58
CA PHE A 120 0.02 -2.93 3.15
C PHE A 120 -0.77 -1.85 2.42
N LYS A 121 -0.26 -1.35 1.29
CA LYS A 121 -0.93 -0.34 0.47
C LYS A 121 -0.92 -0.72 -1.02
N PRO A 122 -1.95 -1.41 -1.54
CA PRO A 122 -2.09 -1.56 -2.98
C PRO A 122 -2.45 -0.20 -3.58
N ALA A 123 -1.81 0.15 -4.69
CA ALA A 123 -2.00 1.42 -5.37
C ALA A 123 -2.07 1.24 -6.89
N GLY A 124 -2.88 2.09 -7.52
CA GLY A 124 -3.06 2.17 -8.97
C GLY A 124 -4.07 1.16 -9.51
N GLY A 125 -4.97 1.64 -10.37
CA GLY A 125 -5.93 0.79 -11.11
C GLY A 125 -7.19 0.36 -10.36
N ILE A 126 -7.30 0.64 -9.06
CA ILE A 126 -8.48 0.32 -8.23
C ILE A 126 -9.54 1.40 -8.42
N ARG A 127 -10.66 1.07 -9.07
CA ARG A 127 -11.67 2.05 -9.52
C ARG A 127 -13.06 1.81 -8.95
N THR A 128 -13.36 0.58 -8.52
CA THR A 128 -14.72 0.21 -8.10
C THR A 128 -14.80 -0.27 -6.65
N ALA A 129 -15.96 -0.06 -6.01
CA ALA A 129 -16.27 -0.59 -4.69
C ALA A 129 -16.12 -2.12 -4.65
N GLN A 130 -16.50 -2.82 -5.73
CA GLN A 130 -16.33 -4.27 -5.83
C GLN A 130 -14.86 -4.69 -5.80
N GLU A 131 -13.98 -4.01 -6.55
CA GLU A 131 -12.53 -4.27 -6.48
C GLU A 131 -11.99 -4.01 -5.07
N SER A 132 -12.46 -2.97 -4.39
CA SER A 132 -12.03 -2.67 -3.01
C SER A 132 -12.36 -3.81 -2.03
N LEU A 133 -13.50 -4.49 -2.20
CA LEU A 133 -13.87 -5.65 -1.39
C LEU A 133 -12.95 -6.84 -1.64
N VAL A 134 -12.51 -7.06 -2.88
CA VAL A 134 -11.53 -8.12 -3.19
C VAL A 134 -10.22 -7.86 -2.44
N TRP A 135 -9.74 -6.62 -2.43
CA TRP A 135 -8.55 -6.25 -1.68
C TRP A 135 -8.70 -6.45 -0.17
N LEU A 136 -9.83 -6.05 0.41
CA LEU A 136 -10.13 -6.28 1.82
C LEU A 136 -10.15 -7.78 2.17
N ASN A 137 -10.80 -8.59 1.33
CA ASN A 137 -10.82 -10.04 1.53
C ASN A 137 -9.42 -10.64 1.46
N LEU A 138 -8.60 -10.25 0.48
CA LEU A 138 -7.22 -10.75 0.40
C LEU A 138 -6.38 -10.43 1.64
N VAL A 139 -6.49 -9.20 2.17
CA VAL A 139 -5.82 -8.81 3.40
C VAL A 139 -6.31 -9.63 4.59
N LYS A 140 -7.63 -9.81 4.70
CA LYS A 140 -8.22 -10.63 5.76
C LYS A 140 -7.70 -12.06 5.73
N GLU A 141 -7.64 -12.68 4.55
CA GLU A 141 -7.23 -14.08 4.41
C GLU A 141 -5.72 -14.27 4.63
N GLU A 142 -4.86 -13.36 4.12
CA GLU A 142 -3.40 -13.52 4.24
C GLU A 142 -2.82 -12.96 5.56
N LEU A 143 -3.43 -11.91 6.14
CA LEU A 143 -2.90 -11.18 7.31
C LEU A 143 -3.84 -11.17 8.53
N GLY A 144 -5.13 -11.48 8.36
CA GLY A 144 -6.11 -11.49 9.44
C GLY A 144 -6.81 -10.15 9.67
N ASN A 145 -7.81 -10.16 10.57
CA ASN A 145 -8.69 -9.02 10.82
C ASN A 145 -7.95 -7.79 11.37
N ASP A 146 -6.86 -7.98 12.12
CA ASP A 146 -6.09 -6.89 12.71
C ASP A 146 -5.54 -5.91 11.66
N TRP A 147 -5.27 -6.39 10.44
CA TRP A 147 -4.78 -5.55 9.35
C TRP A 147 -5.88 -4.76 8.65
N LEU A 148 -7.16 -5.01 8.94
CA LEU A 148 -8.30 -4.29 8.35
C LEU A 148 -8.55 -2.94 9.05
N CYS A 149 -7.48 -2.18 9.33
CA CYS A 149 -7.56 -0.86 9.95
C CYS A 149 -6.70 0.17 9.20
N PRO A 150 -6.99 1.48 9.31
CA PRO A 150 -6.27 2.52 8.56
C PRO A 150 -4.76 2.60 8.82
N HIS A 151 -4.30 2.07 9.96
CA HIS A 151 -2.89 2.06 10.33
C HIS A 151 -2.10 0.90 9.71
N LEU A 152 -2.79 -0.11 9.15
CA LEU A 152 -2.17 -1.29 8.55
C LEU A 152 -2.65 -1.59 7.13
N PHE A 153 -3.73 -0.95 6.68
CA PHE A 153 -4.22 -1.11 5.32
C PHE A 153 -4.77 0.20 4.75
N ARG A 154 -4.35 0.51 3.51
CA ARG A 154 -4.76 1.70 2.77
C ARG A 154 -4.95 1.36 1.30
N LEU A 155 -5.99 1.86 0.66
CA LEU A 155 -6.13 1.78 -0.81
C LEU A 155 -5.58 3.06 -1.45
N GLY A 156 -4.57 2.92 -2.32
CA GLY A 156 -4.06 4.00 -3.15
C GLY A 156 -4.91 4.17 -4.41
N ALA A 157 -5.94 5.01 -4.36
CA ALA A 157 -6.87 5.23 -5.45
C ALA A 157 -7.17 6.71 -5.68
N SER A 158 -7.38 7.10 -6.95
CA SER A 158 -7.73 8.46 -7.35
C SER A 158 -9.19 8.62 -7.80
N SER A 159 -9.83 7.55 -8.30
CA SER A 159 -11.21 7.58 -8.79
C SER A 159 -12.19 6.72 -7.99
N LEU A 160 -11.70 5.91 -7.05
CA LEU A 160 -12.52 4.97 -6.27
C LEU A 160 -13.56 5.68 -5.38
N LEU A 161 -13.21 6.85 -4.83
CA LEU A 161 -14.11 7.59 -3.92
C LEU A 161 -15.45 7.90 -4.59
N ALA A 162 -15.41 8.40 -5.83
CA ALA A 162 -16.61 8.75 -6.58
C ALA A 162 -17.52 7.52 -6.81
N ASP A 163 -16.94 6.34 -7.06
CA ASP A 163 -17.71 5.11 -7.21
C ASP A 163 -18.35 4.69 -5.88
N ILE A 164 -17.59 4.70 -4.78
CA ILE A 164 -18.10 4.36 -3.44
C ILE A 164 -19.25 5.29 -3.05
N GLU A 165 -19.08 6.61 -3.21
CA GLU A 165 -20.13 7.59 -2.91
C GLU A 165 -21.40 7.31 -3.71
N ARG A 166 -21.25 6.99 -5.01
CA ARG A 166 -22.38 6.62 -5.86
C ARG A 166 -23.09 5.38 -5.34
N GLN A 167 -22.37 4.31 -5.01
CA GLN A 167 -22.96 3.06 -4.49
C GLN A 167 -23.71 3.28 -3.17
N VAL A 168 -23.11 4.04 -2.24
CA VAL A 168 -23.74 4.36 -0.95
C VAL A 168 -25.00 5.21 -1.13
N ARG A 169 -24.97 6.22 -2.01
CA ARG A 169 -26.16 7.03 -2.32
C ARG A 169 -27.28 6.20 -2.95
N THR A 170 -26.97 5.32 -3.90
CA THR A 170 -27.96 4.42 -4.50
C THR A 170 -28.60 3.53 -3.44
N HIS A 171 -27.81 2.94 -2.55
CA HIS A 171 -28.34 2.11 -1.47
C HIS A 171 -29.23 2.88 -0.50
N ALA A 172 -28.82 4.10 -0.12
CA ALA A 172 -29.61 4.97 0.75
C ALA A 172 -30.93 5.40 0.08
N CYS A 173 -30.89 5.78 -1.20
CA CYS A 173 -32.08 6.18 -1.96
C CYS A 173 -33.06 5.02 -2.16
N CYS A 174 -32.58 3.83 -2.53
CA CYS A 174 -33.42 2.64 -2.63
C CYS A 174 -34.10 2.29 -1.30
N LYS A 175 -33.40 2.44 -0.16
CA LYS A 175 -34.04 2.26 1.16
C LYS A 175 -35.16 3.26 1.41
N VAL A 176 -34.96 4.54 1.08
CA VAL A 176 -36.00 5.57 1.25
C VAL A 176 -37.21 5.27 0.35
N LEU A 177 -37.00 4.96 -0.93
CA LEU A 177 -38.09 4.62 -1.85
C LEU A 177 -38.86 3.36 -1.42
N CYS A 178 -38.17 2.34 -0.90
CA CYS A 178 -38.83 1.16 -0.34
C CYS A 178 -39.64 1.47 0.94
N THR A 179 -39.19 2.41 1.79
CA THR A 179 -39.97 2.82 2.98
C THR A 179 -41.23 3.63 2.64
N TYR A 180 -41.24 4.36 1.53
CA TYR A 180 -42.43 5.11 1.07
C TYR A 180 -43.41 4.28 0.22
N SER A 181 -43.02 3.07 -0.18
CA SER A 181 -43.84 2.20 -1.05
C SER A 181 -44.57 1.07 -0.30
N ALA A 182 -44.56 1.05 1.04
CA ALA A 182 -45.34 0.09 1.83
C ALA A 182 -46.81 0.57 1.93
N PRO A 183 -47.80 -0.13 1.37
CA PRO A 183 -49.20 0.20 1.58
C PRO A 183 -49.58 -0.09 3.03
N HIS A 184 -50.34 0.81 3.66
CA HIS A 184 -50.98 0.55 4.94
C HIS A 184 -51.84 -0.73 4.85
N PRO A 185 -51.71 -1.69 5.79
CA PRO A 185 -52.63 -2.80 5.85
C PRO A 185 -54.00 -2.28 6.33
N HIS A 186 -55.01 -2.44 5.48
CA HIS A 186 -56.43 -2.30 5.82
C HIS A 186 -56.91 -3.52 6.61
#